data_AF-A0A3P7EED2-F1
#
_entry.id   AF-A0A3P7EED2-F1
#
_cell.length_a   1.000
_cell.length_b   1.000
_cell.length_c   1.000
_cell.angle_alpha   90.00
_cell.angle_beta   90.00
_cell.angle_gamma   90.00
#
_symmetry.space_group_name_H-M   'P 1'
#
loop_
_entity.id
_entity.type
_entity.pdbx_description
1 polymer ?
#
loop_
_entity_poly.entity_id
_entity_poly.type
_entity_poly.pdbx_seq_one_letter_code
_entity_poly.pdbx_strand_id
1 'polypeptide(L)'
;MNNNIILDRKISHDENIYVDTYNLRSSNRYYYFALNSVLFISQYRGIILMAENNFPGWDTGGALWFLDLTMTDPNFLVPALSSVLIGCTLFLGYDPTGTASANKYVKAFKYVVVPVGVFFFSSRVPVAVSIYWCASNFFNLLLTTTLRMPKIRYALDIPLKVTKSSSVTFQKAWKRAFGWKKETEKQARSRPVMWEIMQRQDLERFARAGRPAAK
;
A
#
# COMPACT_ATOMS: atom_id res chain seq x y z
N MET A 1 -9.62 26.20 26.29
CA MET A 1 -8.80 25.00 25.99
C MET A 1 -9.63 23.73 25.81
N ASN A 2 -10.60 23.40 26.67
CA ASN A 2 -11.36 22.13 26.59
C ASN A 2 -12.20 21.96 25.31
N ASN A 3 -12.76 23.04 24.77
CA ASN A 3 -13.61 22.99 23.56
C ASN A 3 -12.85 22.53 22.31
N ASN A 4 -11.57 22.88 22.15
CA ASN A 4 -10.77 22.46 21.00
C ASN A 4 -10.51 20.95 21.06
N ILE A 5 -10.20 20.41 22.24
CA ILE A 5 -10.01 18.97 22.44
C ILE A 5 -11.30 18.20 22.12
N ILE A 6 -12.46 18.72 22.53
CA ILE A 6 -13.76 18.11 22.23
C ILE A 6 -14.04 18.18 20.72
N LEU A 7 -13.78 19.32 20.07
CA LEU A 7 -13.96 19.50 18.63
C LEU A 7 -13.04 18.57 17.83
N ASP A 8 -11.76 18.51 18.15
CA ASP A 8 -10.79 17.60 17.53
C ASP A 8 -11.22 16.14 17.70
N ARG A 9 -11.77 15.80 18.87
CA ARG A 9 -12.30 14.46 19.14
C ARG A 9 -13.58 14.18 18.35
N LYS A 10 -14.47 15.16 18.16
CA LYS A 10 -15.65 15.03 17.28
C LYS A 10 -15.24 14.84 15.83
N ILE A 11 -14.32 15.68 15.33
CA ILE A 11 -13.79 15.56 13.96
C ILE A 11 -13.16 14.18 13.75
N SER A 12 -12.29 13.73 14.66
CA SER A 12 -11.69 12.39 14.56
C SER A 12 -12.70 11.25 14.72
N HIS A 13 -13.76 11.45 15.51
CA HIS A 13 -14.84 10.47 15.62
C HIS A 13 -15.62 10.34 14.31
N ASP A 14 -16.03 11.48 13.73
CA ASP A 14 -16.70 11.55 12.45
C ASP A 14 -15.81 10.97 11.35
N GLU A 15 -14.53 11.34 11.30
CA GLU A 15 -13.53 10.75 10.39
C GLU A 15 -13.45 9.23 10.54
N ASN A 16 -13.44 8.69 11.75
CA ASN A 16 -13.43 7.25 11.97
C ASN A 16 -14.73 6.60 11.50
N ILE A 17 -15.89 7.19 11.78
CA ILE A 17 -17.19 6.71 11.27
C ILE A 17 -17.19 6.71 9.74
N TYR A 18 -16.70 7.78 9.09
CA TYR A 18 -16.56 7.85 7.63
C TYR A 18 -15.59 6.79 7.09
N VAL A 19 -14.46 6.56 7.76
CA VAL A 19 -13.49 5.54 7.34
C VAL A 19 -14.06 4.13 7.46
N ASP A 20 -14.83 3.86 8.51
CA ASP A 20 -15.46 2.55 8.75
C ASP A 20 -16.64 2.31 7.80
N THR A 21 -17.51 3.30 7.58
CA THR A 21 -18.65 3.20 6.65
C THR A 21 -18.23 2.98 5.21
N TYR A 22 -17.16 3.63 4.75
CA TYR A 22 -16.62 3.44 3.40
C TYR A 22 -15.54 2.35 3.30
N ASN A 23 -15.30 1.59 4.36
CA ASN A 23 -14.27 0.54 4.44
C ASN A 23 -12.87 1.00 3.94
N LEU A 24 -12.57 2.30 4.09
CA LEU A 24 -11.32 2.93 3.66
C LEU A 24 -10.18 2.68 4.65
N ARG A 25 -10.39 1.77 5.61
CA ARG A 25 -9.47 1.49 6.69
C ARG A 25 -8.12 1.11 6.11
N SER A 26 -7.08 1.83 6.54
CA SER A 26 -5.69 1.55 6.16
C SER A 26 -5.30 0.09 6.40
N SER A 27 -5.99 -0.59 7.34
CA SER A 27 -5.80 -2.01 7.62
C SER A 27 -5.99 -2.91 6.41
N ASN A 28 -6.97 -2.61 5.54
CA ASN A 28 -7.29 -3.44 4.37
C ASN A 28 -6.10 -3.49 3.39
N ARG A 29 -5.34 -2.40 3.28
CA ARG A 29 -4.12 -2.36 2.45
C ARG A 29 -3.04 -3.34 2.93
N TYR A 30 -2.89 -3.50 4.24
CA TYR A 30 -1.90 -4.44 4.79
C TYR A 30 -2.32 -5.89 4.62
N TYR A 31 -3.63 -6.18 4.59
CA TYR A 31 -4.13 -7.51 4.25
C TYR A 31 -3.73 -7.90 2.82
N TYR A 32 -3.93 -7.01 1.84
CA TYR A 32 -3.48 -7.25 0.46
C TYR A 32 -1.96 -7.42 0.36
N PHE A 33 -1.19 -6.61 1.11
CA PHE A 33 0.27 -6.76 1.17
C PHE A 33 0.70 -8.11 1.75
N ALA A 34 0.05 -8.58 2.82
CA ALA A 34 0.32 -9.87 3.42
C ALA A 34 0.00 -11.03 2.47
N LEU A 35 -1.16 -11.00 1.81
CA LEU A 35 -1.51 -11.99 0.78
C LEU A 35 -0.50 -12.00 -0.37
N ASN A 36 -0.12 -10.83 -0.87
CA ASN A 36 0.87 -10.71 -1.93
C ASN A 36 2.24 -11.28 -1.48
N SER A 37 2.61 -11.07 -0.22
CA SER A 37 3.85 -11.63 0.36
C SER A 37 3.82 -13.16 0.42
N VAL A 38 2.69 -13.78 0.77
CA VAL A 38 2.53 -15.24 0.80
C VAL A 38 2.64 -15.82 -0.62
N LEU A 39 1.95 -15.21 -1.58
CA LEU A 39 2.03 -15.61 -3.00
C LEU A 39 3.46 -15.47 -3.53
N PHE A 40 4.13 -14.37 -3.20
CA PHE A 40 5.52 -14.12 -3.58
C PHE A 40 6.47 -15.19 -3.01
N ILE A 41 6.38 -15.50 -1.71
CA ILE A 41 7.23 -16.51 -1.07
C ILE A 41 7.01 -17.88 -1.71
N SER A 42 5.74 -18.24 -1.99
CA SER A 42 5.39 -19.49 -2.67
C SER A 42 6.04 -19.60 -4.05
N GLN A 43 5.89 -18.56 -4.88
CA GLN A 43 6.45 -18.52 -6.24
C GLN A 43 7.98 -18.53 -6.21
N TYR A 44 8.59 -17.72 -5.34
CA TYR A 44 10.03 -17.65 -5.18
C TYR A 44 10.63 -19.00 -4.77
N ARG A 45 10.07 -19.64 -3.73
CA ARG A 45 10.53 -20.96 -3.28
C ARG A 45 10.35 -22.02 -4.35
N GLY A 46 9.24 -21.99 -5.09
CA GLY A 46 9.00 -22.91 -6.20
C GLY A 46 10.09 -22.80 -7.28
N ILE A 47 10.41 -21.59 -7.72
CA ILE A 47 11.41 -21.37 -8.78
C ILE A 47 12.82 -21.69 -8.28
N ILE A 48 13.18 -21.27 -7.06
CA ILE A 48 14.49 -21.57 -6.48
C ILE A 48 14.70 -23.07 -6.34
N LEU A 49 13.72 -23.82 -5.82
CA LEU A 49 13.84 -25.27 -5.68
C LEU A 49 13.98 -25.97 -7.03
N MET A 50 13.32 -25.47 -8.09
CA MET A 50 13.49 -26.00 -9.44
C MET A 50 14.88 -25.68 -10.01
N ALA A 51 15.42 -24.49 -9.74
CA ALA A 51 16.77 -24.13 -10.16
C ALA A 51 17.84 -24.94 -9.41
N GLU A 52 17.73 -25.06 -8.09
CA GLU A 52 18.68 -25.80 -7.23
C GLU A 52 18.71 -27.29 -7.56
N ASN A 53 17.58 -27.87 -7.97
CA ASN A 53 17.48 -29.28 -8.35
C ASN A 53 17.78 -29.56 -9.83
N ASN A 54 18.28 -28.57 -10.59
CA ASN A 54 18.51 -28.68 -12.03
C ASN A 54 17.30 -29.28 -12.76
N PHE A 55 16.14 -28.62 -12.63
CA PHE A 55 14.93 -29.05 -13.32
C PHE A 55 15.22 -29.31 -14.81
N PRO A 56 14.76 -30.44 -15.36
CA PRO A 56 15.15 -30.88 -16.69
C PRO A 56 14.85 -29.81 -17.74
N GLY A 57 15.86 -29.46 -18.54
CA GLY A 57 15.77 -28.47 -19.62
C GLY A 57 15.98 -27.02 -19.18
N TRP A 58 16.22 -26.73 -17.89
CA TRP A 58 16.59 -25.38 -17.45
C TRP A 58 18.06 -25.07 -17.69
N ASP A 59 18.91 -26.10 -17.66
CA ASP A 59 20.33 -26.04 -17.98
C ASP A 59 20.61 -25.64 -19.44
N THR A 60 19.70 -26.00 -20.34
CA THR A 60 19.83 -25.83 -21.80
C THR A 60 18.75 -24.92 -22.40
N GLY A 61 17.70 -24.59 -21.64
CA GLY A 61 16.53 -23.83 -22.09
C GLY A 61 16.70 -22.32 -22.09
N GLY A 62 17.93 -21.80 -22.03
CA GLY A 62 18.24 -20.39 -22.10
C GLY A 62 17.90 -19.71 -23.42
N ALA A 63 17.90 -18.39 -23.42
CA ALA A 63 17.68 -17.58 -24.60
C ALA A 63 18.60 -16.35 -24.65
N LEU A 64 18.98 -15.98 -25.88
CA LEU A 64 19.74 -14.78 -26.26
C LEU A 64 21.15 -14.67 -25.65
N TRP A 65 21.26 -14.41 -24.33
CA TRP A 65 22.53 -14.16 -23.63
C TRP A 65 22.74 -14.98 -22.35
N PHE A 66 21.72 -15.72 -21.91
CA PHE A 66 21.83 -16.73 -20.86
C PHE A 66 21.47 -18.07 -21.47
N LEU A 67 22.33 -19.07 -21.35
CA LEU A 67 22.09 -20.43 -21.87
C LEU A 67 21.51 -21.36 -20.80
N ASP A 68 21.85 -21.08 -19.54
CA ASP A 68 21.44 -21.83 -18.37
C ASP A 68 20.56 -20.93 -17.47
N LEU A 69 19.33 -21.37 -17.20
CA LEU A 69 18.36 -20.68 -16.34
C LEU A 69 18.65 -20.89 -14.84
N THR A 70 19.38 -21.96 -14.49
CA THR A 70 19.74 -22.33 -13.13
C THR A 70 20.88 -21.47 -12.59
N MET A 71 21.72 -20.95 -13.48
CA MET A 71 22.81 -20.04 -13.14
C MET A 71 22.33 -18.59 -13.00
N THR A 72 23.17 -17.75 -12.39
CA THR A 72 22.96 -16.30 -12.30
C THR A 72 23.23 -15.61 -13.64
N ASP A 73 22.55 -14.50 -13.93
CA ASP A 73 22.67 -13.79 -15.21
C ASP A 73 24.10 -13.25 -15.39
N PRO A 74 24.87 -13.75 -16.38
CA PRO A 74 26.26 -13.34 -16.56
C PRO A 74 26.42 -11.84 -16.86
N ASN A 75 25.44 -11.25 -17.56
CA ASN A 75 25.52 -9.86 -18.01
C ASN A 75 24.64 -8.91 -17.19
N PHE A 76 23.90 -9.42 -16.19
CA PHE A 76 22.93 -8.67 -15.39
C PHE A 76 21.90 -7.85 -16.20
N LEU A 77 21.67 -8.23 -17.46
CA LEU A 77 20.74 -7.53 -18.36
C LEU A 77 19.29 -7.72 -17.91
N VAL A 78 18.93 -8.91 -17.45
CA VAL A 78 17.57 -9.20 -16.95
C VAL A 78 17.29 -8.42 -15.66
N PRO A 79 18.16 -8.45 -14.63
CA PRO A 79 18.07 -7.55 -13.48
C PRO A 79 17.92 -6.06 -13.87
N ALA A 80 18.75 -5.58 -14.81
CA ALA A 80 18.72 -4.19 -15.23
C ALA A 80 17.38 -3.81 -15.87
N LEU A 81 16.87 -4.65 -16.78
CA LEU A 81 15.56 -4.45 -17.42
C LEU A 81 14.43 -4.44 -16.39
N SER A 82 14.46 -5.37 -15.44
CA SER A 82 13.49 -5.45 -14.35
C SER A 82 13.47 -4.17 -13.50
N SER A 83 14.65 -3.64 -13.14
CA SER A 83 14.78 -2.38 -12.40
C SER A 83 14.26 -1.18 -13.18
N VAL A 84 14.51 -1.11 -14.49
CA VAL A 84 13.95 -0.07 -15.37
C VAL A 84 12.42 -0.15 -15.39
N LEU A 85 11.85 -1.34 -15.56
CA LEU A 85 10.39 -1.55 -15.57
C LEU A 85 9.73 -1.12 -14.25
N ILE A 86 10.34 -1.44 -13.11
CA ILE A 86 9.87 -0.97 -11.80
C ILE A 86 9.96 0.55 -11.72
N GLY A 87 11.09 1.13 -12.15
CA GLY A 87 11.27 2.58 -12.23
C GLY A 87 10.15 3.24 -13.03
N CYS A 88 9.89 2.77 -14.25
CA CYS A 88 8.80 3.24 -15.11
C CYS A 88 7.43 3.12 -14.43
N THR A 89 7.16 1.99 -13.78
CA THR A 89 5.90 1.75 -13.07
C THR A 89 5.69 2.76 -11.94
N LEU A 90 6.74 3.00 -11.14
CA LEU A 90 6.72 4.00 -10.08
C LEU A 90 6.53 5.40 -10.68
N PHE A 91 7.25 5.76 -11.75
CA PHE A 91 7.18 7.07 -12.39
C PHE A 91 5.80 7.39 -12.96
N LEU A 92 5.09 6.38 -13.50
CA LEU A 92 3.70 6.52 -13.93
C LEU A 92 2.75 6.78 -12.74
N GLY A 93 3.23 6.70 -11.50
CA GLY A 93 2.52 7.01 -10.27
C GLY A 93 1.87 5.78 -9.64
N TYR A 94 2.25 4.56 -10.04
CA TYR A 94 1.79 3.36 -9.33
C TYR A 94 2.63 3.22 -8.08
N ASP A 95 2.00 3.46 -6.94
CA ASP A 95 2.60 3.17 -5.64
C ASP A 95 1.96 1.89 -5.09
N PRO A 96 2.70 0.76 -5.00
CA PRO A 96 2.18 -0.46 -4.39
C PRO A 96 1.66 -0.23 -2.96
N THR A 97 2.21 0.76 -2.27
CA THR A 97 1.81 1.10 -0.90
C THR A 97 0.59 2.03 -0.84
N GLY A 98 0.20 2.62 -1.98
CA GLY A 98 -0.85 3.65 -2.07
C GLY A 98 -0.55 4.92 -1.26
N THR A 99 0.68 5.07 -0.75
CA THR A 99 1.04 6.22 0.08
C THR A 99 1.63 7.32 -0.81
N ALA A 100 0.77 8.22 -1.29
CA ALA A 100 1.23 9.49 -1.83
C ALA A 100 1.96 10.24 -0.69
N SER A 101 3.25 9.99 -0.60
CA SER A 101 4.11 10.47 0.46
C SER A 101 4.53 11.86 0.04
N ALA A 102 3.99 12.88 0.72
CA ALA A 102 4.37 14.28 0.50
C ALA A 102 5.86 14.51 0.84
N ASN A 103 6.46 13.63 1.65
CA ASN A 103 7.86 13.73 2.03
C ASN A 103 8.80 13.38 0.87
N LYS A 104 9.64 14.35 0.47
CA LYS A 104 10.69 14.23 -0.55
C LYS A 104 11.63 13.04 -0.30
N TYR A 105 11.96 12.74 0.96
CA TYR A 105 12.85 11.63 1.32
C TYR A 105 12.19 10.27 1.05
N VAL A 106 10.91 10.10 1.41
CA VAL A 106 10.17 8.87 1.12
C VAL A 106 10.01 8.68 -0.38
N LYS A 107 9.78 9.78 -1.10
CA LYS A 107 9.72 9.78 -2.56
C LYS A 107 11.05 9.33 -3.17
N ALA A 108 12.16 9.96 -2.80
CA ALA A 108 13.50 9.60 -3.28
C ALA A 108 13.87 8.15 -2.94
N PHE A 109 13.59 7.72 -1.71
CA PHE A 109 13.80 6.33 -1.29
C PHE A 109 13.04 5.35 -2.21
N LYS A 110 11.77 5.62 -2.52
CA LYS A 110 10.97 4.78 -3.41
C LYS A 110 11.54 4.74 -4.83
N TYR A 111 11.90 5.88 -5.41
CA TYR A 111 12.35 5.94 -6.81
C TYR A 111 13.80 5.48 -7.02
N VAL A 112 14.64 5.50 -5.99
CA VAL A 112 16.06 5.16 -6.11
C VAL A 112 16.39 3.86 -5.39
N VAL A 113 16.02 3.73 -4.11
CA VAL A 113 16.42 2.57 -3.30
C VAL A 113 15.69 1.30 -3.73
N VAL A 114 14.41 1.39 -4.14
CA VAL A 114 13.67 0.20 -4.57
C VAL A 114 14.23 -0.38 -5.88
N PRO A 115 14.39 0.37 -6.99
CA PRO A 115 14.96 -0.20 -8.22
C PRO A 115 16.39 -0.71 -8.04
N VAL A 116 17.22 0.00 -7.26
CA VAL A 116 18.61 -0.39 -6.98
C VAL A 116 18.65 -1.65 -6.10
N GLY A 117 17.82 -1.72 -5.06
CA GLY A 117 17.73 -2.91 -4.20
C GLY A 117 17.27 -4.14 -4.95
N VAL A 118 16.28 -4.00 -5.84
CA VAL A 118 15.83 -5.09 -6.71
C VAL A 118 16.95 -5.51 -7.66
N PHE A 119 17.70 -4.58 -8.26
CA PHE A 119 18.85 -4.92 -9.10
C PHE A 119 19.84 -5.80 -8.33
N PHE A 120 20.29 -5.34 -7.15
CA PHE A 120 21.25 -6.09 -6.33
C PHE A 120 20.77 -7.46 -5.87
N PHE A 121 19.47 -7.60 -5.58
CA PHE A 121 18.90 -8.88 -5.18
C PHE A 121 18.74 -9.82 -6.37
N SER A 122 18.31 -9.30 -7.52
CA SER A 122 18.18 -10.06 -8.77
C SER A 122 19.52 -10.58 -9.28
N SER A 123 20.59 -9.80 -9.11
CA SER A 123 21.95 -10.20 -9.48
C SER A 123 22.53 -11.36 -8.66
N ARG A 124 21.84 -11.84 -7.61
CA ARG A 124 22.33 -12.94 -6.75
C ARG A 124 21.49 -14.21 -6.85
N VAL A 125 20.42 -14.18 -7.62
CA VAL A 125 19.50 -15.32 -7.78
C VAL A 125 19.63 -15.92 -9.18
N PRO A 126 19.22 -17.18 -9.37
CA PRO A 126 19.13 -17.81 -10.69
C PRO A 126 18.38 -16.93 -11.70
N VAL A 127 18.79 -16.99 -12.97
CA VAL A 127 18.21 -16.22 -14.07
C VAL A 127 16.71 -16.48 -14.16
N ALA A 128 16.25 -17.72 -13.91
CA ALA A 128 14.83 -18.07 -13.87
C ALA A 128 14.00 -17.13 -12.97
N VAL A 129 14.51 -16.80 -11.78
CA VAL A 129 13.84 -15.87 -10.85
C VAL A 129 13.87 -14.46 -11.38
N SER A 130 15.01 -14.03 -11.93
CA SER A 130 15.16 -12.70 -12.54
C SER A 130 14.21 -12.49 -13.72
N ILE A 131 14.03 -13.51 -14.58
CA ILE A 131 13.06 -13.49 -15.70
C ILE A 131 11.65 -13.40 -15.15
N TYR A 132 11.30 -14.23 -14.16
CA TYR A 132 10.00 -14.18 -13.51
C TYR A 132 9.69 -12.77 -12.98
N TRP A 133 10.64 -12.12 -12.32
CA TRP A 133 10.45 -10.73 -11.88
C TRP A 133 10.33 -9.75 -13.03
N CYS A 134 11.18 -9.87 -14.05
CA CYS A 134 11.09 -9.01 -15.22
C CYS A 134 9.72 -9.11 -15.90
N ALA A 135 9.22 -10.34 -16.10
CA ALA A 135 7.90 -10.60 -16.66
C ALA A 135 6.78 -10.06 -15.75
N SER A 136 6.85 -10.33 -14.44
CA SER A 136 5.88 -9.82 -13.45
C SER A 136 5.81 -8.29 -13.45
N ASN A 137 6.97 -7.63 -13.51
CA ASN A 137 7.06 -6.17 -13.60
C ASN A 137 6.51 -5.63 -14.93
N PHE A 138 6.77 -6.32 -16.04
CA PHE A 138 6.21 -5.97 -17.34
C PHE A 138 4.68 -6.09 -17.35
N PHE A 139 4.12 -7.21 -16.87
CA PHE A 139 2.68 -7.38 -16.75
C PHE A 139 2.06 -6.37 -15.78
N ASN A 140 2.73 -6.07 -14.66
CA ASN A 140 2.27 -5.05 -13.73
C ASN A 140 2.23 -3.66 -14.39
N LEU A 141 3.26 -3.31 -15.16
CA LEU A 141 3.29 -2.07 -15.94
C LEU A 141 2.17 -2.04 -16.98
N LEU A 142 1.95 -3.14 -17.70
CA LEU A 142 0.89 -3.28 -18.69
C LEU A 142 -0.49 -3.14 -18.06
N LEU A 143 -0.77 -3.84 -16.96
CA LEU A 143 -2.03 -3.74 -16.23
C LEU A 143 -2.25 -2.33 -15.69
N THR A 144 -1.21 -1.73 -15.11
CA THR A 144 -1.25 -0.36 -14.59
C THR A 144 -1.54 0.66 -15.68
N THR A 145 -0.87 0.56 -16.83
CA THR A 145 -1.08 1.49 -17.95
C THR A 145 -2.46 1.31 -18.57
N THR A 146 -2.90 0.06 -18.73
CA THR A 146 -4.23 -0.32 -19.25
C THR A 146 -5.35 0.21 -18.34
N LEU A 147 -5.30 -0.08 -17.03
CA LEU A 147 -6.31 0.38 -16.07
C LEU A 147 -6.29 1.89 -15.84
N ARG A 148 -5.24 2.60 -16.26
CA ARG A 148 -5.20 4.06 -16.22
C ARG A 148 -5.87 4.71 -17.42
N MET A 149 -6.03 3.99 -18.54
CA MET A 149 -6.69 4.55 -19.72
C MET A 149 -8.13 4.94 -19.35
N PRO A 150 -8.54 6.21 -19.55
CA PRO A 150 -9.89 6.67 -19.19
C PRO A 150 -11.01 5.85 -19.83
N LYS A 151 -10.79 5.38 -21.06
CA LYS A 151 -11.75 4.52 -21.79
C LYS A 151 -12.04 3.21 -21.05
N ILE A 152 -11.00 2.58 -20.51
CA ILE A 152 -11.10 1.31 -19.79
C ILE A 152 -11.71 1.53 -18.41
N ARG A 153 -11.34 2.63 -17.73
CA ARG A 153 -11.97 2.99 -16.44
C ARG A 153 -13.45 3.29 -16.58
N TYR A 154 -13.85 3.96 -17.67
CA TYR A 154 -15.25 4.19 -17.98
C TYR A 154 -15.98 2.88 -18.28
N ALA A 155 -15.39 1.97 -19.06
CA ALA A 155 -15.96 0.66 -19.34
C ALA A 155 -16.09 -0.24 -18.08
N LEU A 156 -15.23 -0.05 -17.08
CA LEU A 156 -15.22 -0.80 -15.82
C LEU A 156 -15.90 -0.06 -14.65
N ASP A 157 -16.57 1.08 -14.90
CA ASP A 157 -17.20 1.93 -13.88
C ASP A 157 -16.27 2.32 -12.70
N ILE A 158 -14.97 2.44 -12.98
CA ILE A 158 -13.97 2.81 -11.95
C ILE A 158 -13.97 4.34 -11.78
N PRO A 159 -14.26 4.87 -10.58
CA PRO A 159 -14.34 6.33 -10.35
C PRO A 159 -13.02 7.02 -10.66
N LEU A 160 -13.03 8.03 -11.54
CA LEU A 160 -11.83 8.64 -12.11
C LEU A 160 -10.93 9.38 -11.08
N LYS A 161 -11.49 9.84 -9.96
CA LYS A 161 -10.80 10.68 -8.97
C LYS A 161 -10.81 10.04 -7.58
N VAL A 162 -9.70 9.41 -7.18
CA VAL A 162 -9.40 9.15 -5.76
C VAL A 162 -8.33 10.14 -5.35
N THR A 163 -8.73 11.28 -4.81
CA THR A 163 -7.82 12.29 -4.25
C THR A 163 -8.13 12.49 -2.77
N LYS A 164 -7.84 11.49 -1.94
CA LYS A 164 -7.52 11.71 -0.52
C LYS A 164 -6.36 10.81 -0.13
N SER A 165 -5.15 11.38 -0.13
CA SER A 165 -3.96 10.74 0.41
C SER A 165 -4.06 10.76 1.94
N SER A 166 -4.35 9.61 2.55
CA SER A 166 -4.15 9.42 3.99
C SER A 166 -2.71 8.97 4.21
N SER A 167 -1.81 9.92 4.51
CA SER A 167 -0.42 9.65 4.89
C SER A 167 -0.31 9.06 6.31
N VAL A 168 -0.89 7.88 6.54
CA VAL A 168 -0.60 7.16 7.79
C VAL A 168 0.79 6.54 7.65
N THR A 169 1.75 7.08 8.38
CA THR A 169 3.10 6.52 8.51
C THR A 169 3.04 5.04 8.89
N PHE A 170 3.89 4.19 8.31
CA PHE A 170 3.97 2.75 8.61
C PHE A 170 3.94 2.47 10.12
N GLN A 171 4.72 3.20 10.94
CA GLN A 171 4.69 3.06 12.40
C GLN A 171 3.32 3.31 13.03
N LYS A 172 2.60 4.35 12.59
CA LYS A 172 1.23 4.63 13.10
C LYS A 172 0.28 3.52 12.68
N ALA A 173 0.44 3.00 11.47
CA ALA A 173 -0.40 1.92 10.96
C ALA A 173 -0.12 0.58 11.66
N TRP A 174 1.15 0.24 11.88
CA TRP A 174 1.59 -0.94 12.61
C TRP A 174 1.12 -0.91 14.06
N LYS A 175 1.29 0.24 14.74
CA LYS A 175 0.73 0.46 16.08
C LYS A 175 -0.79 0.35 16.09
N ARG A 176 -1.51 0.79 15.05
CA ARG A 176 -2.97 0.63 14.96
C ARG A 176 -3.38 -0.83 14.71
N ALA A 177 -2.68 -1.56 13.85
CA ALA A 177 -2.97 -2.94 13.50
C ALA A 177 -2.73 -3.89 14.69
N PHE A 178 -1.63 -3.71 15.43
CA PHE A 178 -1.31 -4.55 16.61
C PHE A 178 -1.82 -3.97 17.93
N GLY A 179 -2.07 -2.65 18.02
CA GLY A 179 -2.58 -1.96 19.21
C GLY A 179 -4.11 -1.89 19.30
N TRP A 180 -4.82 -2.39 18.31
CA TRP A 180 -6.29 -2.48 18.27
C TRP A 180 -6.93 -3.00 19.56
N LYS A 181 -6.34 -3.99 20.26
CA LYS A 181 -6.87 -4.49 21.53
C LYS A 181 -6.87 -3.41 22.64
N LYS A 182 -5.78 -2.65 22.78
CA LYS A 182 -5.68 -1.58 23.79
C LYS A 182 -6.52 -0.36 23.40
N GLU A 183 -6.61 -0.03 22.11
CA GLU A 183 -7.36 1.14 21.65
C GLU A 183 -8.86 0.90 21.69
N THR A 184 -9.34 -0.28 21.29
CA THR A 184 -10.76 -0.65 21.39
C THR A 184 -11.24 -0.64 22.84
N GLU A 185 -10.42 -1.10 23.79
CA GLU A 185 -10.72 -0.98 25.22
C GLU A 185 -10.76 0.47 25.71
N LYS A 186 -9.79 1.32 25.31
CA LYS A 186 -9.80 2.75 25.66
C LYS A 186 -11.00 3.48 25.05
N GLN A 187 -11.35 3.14 23.81
CA GLN A 187 -12.49 3.70 23.10
C GLN A 187 -13.81 3.24 23.74
N ALA A 188 -13.92 1.97 24.13
CA ALA A 188 -15.08 1.45 24.88
C ALA A 188 -15.25 2.17 26.23
N ARG A 189 -14.15 2.42 26.96
CA ARG A 189 -14.18 3.18 28.22
C ARG A 189 -14.53 4.66 28.05
N SER A 190 -14.17 5.27 26.92
CA SER A 190 -14.42 6.69 26.66
C SER A 190 -15.77 6.98 25.98
N ARG A 191 -16.40 5.97 25.34
CA ARG A 191 -17.76 6.06 24.78
C ARG A 191 -18.82 6.56 25.78
N PRO A 192 -18.96 6.02 27.02
CA PRO A 192 -19.97 6.51 27.95
C PRO A 192 -19.74 7.97 28.34
N VAL A 193 -18.50 8.36 28.65
CA VAL A 193 -18.13 9.74 29.01
C VAL A 193 -18.39 10.71 27.84
N MET A 194 -18.21 10.28 26.60
CA MET A 194 -18.42 11.13 25.43
C MET A 194 -19.90 11.44 25.18
N TRP A 195 -20.78 10.46 25.35
CA TRP A 195 -22.23 10.65 25.22
C TRP A 195 -22.73 11.72 26.19
N GLU A 196 -22.26 11.68 27.44
CA GLU A 196 -22.59 12.70 28.44
C GLU A 196 -22.14 14.10 28.02
N ILE A 197 -20.93 14.25 27.47
CA ILE A 197 -20.42 15.55 26.98
C ILE A 197 -21.26 16.05 25.79
N MET A 198 -21.64 15.17 24.87
CA MET A 198 -22.49 15.54 23.73
C MET A 198 -23.87 15.99 24.20
N GLN A 199 -24.51 15.22 25.09
CA GLN A 199 -25.79 15.59 25.70
C GLN A 199 -25.70 16.93 26.42
N ARG A 200 -24.63 17.17 27.20
CA ARG A 200 -24.39 18.46 27.88
C ARG A 200 -24.32 19.61 26.88
N GLN A 201 -23.59 19.43 25.79
CA GLN A 201 -23.46 20.47 24.76
C GLN A 201 -24.76 20.72 24.02
N ASP A 202 -25.54 19.67 23.74
CA ASP A 202 -26.85 19.83 23.10
C ASP A 202 -27.82 20.55 24.05
N LEU A 203 -27.85 20.19 25.34
CA LEU A 203 -28.61 20.90 26.36
C LEU A 203 -28.21 22.39 26.45
N GLU A 204 -26.92 22.71 26.39
CA GLU A 204 -26.44 24.10 26.36
C GLU A 204 -26.88 24.84 25.08
N ARG A 205 -26.91 24.16 23.94
CA ARG A 205 -27.38 24.72 22.66
C ARG A 205 -28.87 24.99 22.70
N PHE A 206 -29.67 24.04 23.21
CA PHE A 206 -31.10 24.23 23.42
C PHE A 206 -31.38 25.38 24.39
N ALA A 207 -30.64 25.46 25.49
CA ALA A 207 -30.77 26.55 26.46
C ALA A 207 -30.40 27.91 25.85
N ARG A 208 -29.39 27.97 24.95
CA ARG A 208 -29.04 29.20 24.24
C ARG A 208 -30.06 29.57 23.17
N ALA A 209 -30.57 28.61 22.40
CA ALA A 209 -31.58 28.84 21.37
C ALA A 209 -32.92 29.31 21.97
N GLY A 210 -33.25 28.85 23.18
CA GLY A 210 -34.45 29.28 23.91
C GLY A 210 -34.30 30.61 24.66
N ARG A 211 -33.11 31.21 24.76
CA ARG A 211 -32.98 32.55 25.32
C ARG A 211 -33.56 33.54 24.30
N PRO A 212 -34.56 34.37 24.64
CA PRO A 212 -35.00 35.43 23.76
C PRO A 212 -33.80 36.30 23.45
N ALA A 213 -33.53 36.54 22.16
CA ALA A 213 -32.50 37.48 21.75
C ALA A 213 -32.81 38.81 22.43
N ALA A 214 -31.99 39.19 23.41
CA ALA A 214 -32.12 40.45 24.10
C ALA A 214 -32.08 41.58 23.06
N LYS A 215 -33.24 42.17 22.79
CA LYS A 215 -33.37 43.48 22.18
C LYS A 215 -33.26 44.53 23.27
#